data_AF-A0A9P6Z0Z6-F1
#
_entry.id   AF-A0A9P6Z0Z6-F1
#
_cell.length_a   1.000
_cell.length_b   1.000
_cell.length_c   1.000
_cell.angle_alpha   90.00
_cell.angle_beta   90.00
_cell.angle_gamma   90.00
#
_symmetry.space_group_name_H-M   'P 1'
#
loop_
_entity.id
_entity.type
_entity.pdbx_description
1 polymer ?
#
loop_
_entity_poly.entity_id
_entity_poly.type
_entity_poly.pdbx_seq_one_letter_code
_entity_poly.pdbx_strand_id
1 'polypeptide(L)'
;MTPVLSRNPLLVLCLLLVAVFMTCLIHVARGIDKPLELQLDQPLFNQSIQTTRQNIITRESTILIEEQWEQCLHEGEDSQFYLSIVLIARMDNHTRNRYQQFQNFIDSTYLLAKHSEQKIELLFIEWNPPIGKRRVHDAFRFRKSEYLNYRFITIPPKMHDSFDQQYGPLSVSEGKNVGIHFARGQYVVFVNQDSIWSHSFINAIKSKAFEKDTIYLQAQHTYETRDSLPSTIVDLEAFPDDATLHNACKLRDQDWGNYQLIDPNKLEKHWNDKDQVDDFALAHRDTWKDCIGNRASRQVARALAEFILTVTSTFNKKLVYSKDMLTCHQKHVNESENMLKSNTNNKDNLTKDALRNQTAGVSKGDKWSLHPVDDWEKELECLEFGTNLS
;
A
#
# COMPACT_ATOMS: atom_id res chain seq x y z
N MET A 1 23.81 -51.32 75.66
CA MET A 1 24.06 -49.88 75.39
C MET A 1 24.62 -49.76 73.99
N THR A 2 23.78 -49.30 73.07
CA THR A 2 24.08 -49.03 71.66
C THR A 2 23.33 -47.75 71.31
N PRO A 3 23.95 -46.69 70.77
CA PRO A 3 23.21 -45.50 70.39
C PRO A 3 22.49 -45.77 69.06
N VAL A 4 21.18 -45.51 69.08
CA VAL A 4 20.30 -45.45 67.92
C VAL A 4 20.58 -44.13 67.21
N LEU A 5 21.13 -44.15 66.00
CA LEU A 5 21.12 -42.98 65.13
C LEU A 5 19.68 -42.80 64.61
N SER A 6 19.03 -41.73 65.07
CA SER A 6 17.74 -41.30 64.54
C SER A 6 17.92 -40.83 63.09
N ARG A 7 17.26 -41.53 62.16
CA ARG A 7 17.13 -41.09 60.76
C ARG A 7 16.12 -39.94 60.73
N ASN A 8 16.59 -38.71 60.76
CA ASN A 8 15.74 -37.54 60.60
C ASN A 8 15.38 -37.39 59.10
N PRO A 9 14.12 -37.64 58.68
CA PRO A 9 13.74 -37.66 57.27
C PRO A 9 13.91 -36.30 56.58
N LEU A 10 13.83 -35.20 57.34
CA LEU A 10 14.10 -33.85 56.84
C LEU A 10 15.57 -33.64 56.47
N LEU A 11 16.51 -34.27 57.19
CA LEU A 11 17.94 -34.16 56.88
C LEU A 11 18.29 -34.96 55.61
N VAL A 12 17.65 -36.12 55.42
CA VAL A 12 17.78 -36.94 54.21
C VAL A 12 17.18 -36.22 53.00
N LEU A 13 16.03 -35.55 53.18
CA LEU A 13 15.39 -34.77 52.11
C LEU A 13 16.21 -33.53 51.74
N CYS A 14 16.78 -32.82 52.72
CA CYS A 14 17.69 -31.69 52.46
C CYS A 14 18.97 -32.15 51.73
N LEU A 15 19.57 -33.27 52.12
CA LEU A 15 20.75 -33.81 51.44
C LEU A 15 20.43 -34.25 50.00
N LEU A 16 19.25 -34.82 49.75
CA LEU A 16 18.78 -35.16 48.40
C LEU A 16 18.50 -33.91 47.55
N LEU A 17 17.89 -32.87 48.12
CA LEU A 17 17.66 -31.61 47.41
C LEU A 17 18.96 -30.88 47.07
N VAL A 18 19.92 -30.85 47.98
CA VAL A 18 21.26 -30.28 47.73
C VAL A 18 22.01 -31.09 46.66
N ALA A 19 21.91 -32.43 46.69
CA ALA A 19 22.49 -33.28 45.65
C ALA A 19 21.85 -33.04 44.28
N VAL A 20 20.51 -32.91 44.20
CA VAL A 20 19.79 -32.60 42.96
C VAL A 20 20.15 -31.20 42.44
N PHE A 21 20.20 -30.20 43.32
CA PHE A 21 20.60 -28.84 42.95
C PHE A 21 22.05 -28.77 42.46
N MET A 22 22.98 -29.50 43.10
CA MET A 22 24.36 -29.62 42.64
C MET A 22 24.45 -30.38 41.31
N THR A 23 23.67 -31.44 41.08
CA THR A 23 23.66 -32.12 39.78
C THR A 23 23.06 -31.25 38.68
N CYS A 24 22.04 -30.43 38.96
CA CYS A 24 21.50 -29.45 38.02
C CYS A 24 22.50 -28.33 37.73
N LEU A 25 23.18 -27.78 38.75
CA LEU A 25 24.23 -26.78 38.55
C LEU A 25 25.43 -27.33 37.78
N ILE A 26 25.80 -28.60 37.99
CA ILE A 26 26.85 -29.27 37.21
C ILE A 26 26.38 -29.57 35.78
N HIS A 27 25.11 -29.91 35.53
CA HIS A 27 24.59 -30.09 34.16
C HIS A 27 24.41 -28.77 33.41
N VAL A 28 24.01 -27.70 34.10
CA VAL A 28 23.93 -26.34 33.53
C VAL A 28 25.33 -25.79 33.27
N ALA A 29 26.28 -25.94 34.21
CA ALA A 29 27.67 -25.52 34.01
C ALA A 29 28.41 -26.36 32.95
N ARG A 30 28.11 -27.67 32.81
CA ARG A 30 28.65 -28.51 31.72
C ARG A 30 27.94 -28.33 30.38
N GLY A 31 26.78 -27.67 30.37
CA GLY A 31 26.00 -27.35 29.17
C GLY A 31 26.30 -25.99 28.55
N ILE A 32 27.13 -25.16 29.19
CA ILE A 32 27.38 -23.76 28.76
C ILE A 32 28.75 -23.56 28.07
N ASP A 33 29.66 -24.54 28.10
CA ASP A 33 31.01 -24.42 27.50
C ASP A 33 31.24 -25.27 26.23
N LYS A 34 30.19 -25.59 25.48
CA LYS A 34 30.34 -26.01 24.08
C LYS A 34 29.59 -25.03 23.20
N PRO A 35 30.26 -24.32 22.26
CA PRO A 35 29.51 -23.61 21.24
C PRO A 35 28.61 -24.62 20.55
N LEU A 36 27.31 -24.33 20.51
CA LEU A 36 26.39 -25.02 19.62
C LEU A 36 26.85 -24.68 18.20
N GLU A 37 27.77 -25.48 17.64
CA GLU A 37 27.95 -25.55 16.21
C GLU A 37 26.64 -26.11 15.65
N LEU A 38 25.75 -25.20 15.25
CA LEU A 38 24.79 -25.52 14.21
C LEU A 38 25.62 -25.97 13.01
N GLN A 39 25.71 -27.27 12.76
CA GLN A 39 26.04 -27.79 11.45
C GLN A 39 24.90 -27.40 10.50
N LEU A 40 24.92 -26.14 10.05
CA LEU A 40 24.36 -25.77 8.78
C LEU A 40 25.17 -26.52 7.73
N ASP A 41 24.50 -27.31 6.89
CA ASP A 41 25.08 -27.87 5.69
C ASP A 41 25.72 -26.72 4.88
N GLN A 42 27.04 -26.59 5.00
CA GLN A 42 27.79 -25.50 4.40
C GLN A 42 27.69 -25.40 2.87
N PRO A 43 27.40 -26.47 2.09
CA PRO A 43 27.17 -26.30 0.65
C PRO A 43 25.89 -25.50 0.34
N LEU A 44 24.80 -25.73 1.09
CA LEU A 44 23.50 -25.07 0.89
C LEU A 44 23.48 -23.64 1.42
N PHE A 45 24.16 -23.38 2.54
CA PHE A 45 24.29 -22.03 3.10
C PHE A 45 25.24 -21.14 2.29
N ASN A 46 26.34 -21.70 1.75
CA ASN A 46 27.22 -20.95 0.85
C ASN A 46 26.59 -20.73 -0.53
N GLN A 47 25.75 -21.64 -1.03
CA GLN A 47 24.95 -21.39 -2.23
C GLN A 47 23.94 -20.26 -1.99
N SER A 48 23.25 -20.22 -0.84
CA SER A 48 22.29 -19.16 -0.53
C SER A 48 22.98 -17.81 -0.29
N ILE A 49 24.16 -17.78 0.32
CA ILE A 49 24.96 -16.55 0.47
C ILE A 49 25.61 -16.13 -0.84
N GLN A 50 26.03 -17.04 -1.72
CA GLN A 50 26.49 -16.67 -3.06
C GLN A 50 25.34 -16.14 -3.94
N THR A 51 24.14 -16.71 -3.87
CA THR A 51 22.95 -16.13 -4.54
C THR A 51 22.53 -14.81 -3.91
N THR A 52 22.63 -14.66 -2.59
CA THR A 52 22.30 -13.41 -1.90
C THR A 52 23.39 -12.35 -2.13
N ARG A 53 24.67 -12.73 -2.25
CA ARG A 53 25.78 -11.84 -2.64
C ARG A 53 25.82 -11.54 -4.14
N GLN A 54 25.27 -12.41 -4.99
CA GLN A 54 25.00 -12.07 -6.39
C GLN A 54 23.84 -11.08 -6.52
N ASN A 55 22.92 -11.04 -5.56
CA ASN A 55 21.90 -9.98 -5.47
C ASN A 55 22.38 -8.73 -4.70
N ILE A 56 23.49 -8.82 -3.97
CA ILE A 56 24.26 -7.68 -3.44
C ILE A 56 25.52 -7.53 -4.29
N ILE A 57 25.36 -7.63 -5.61
CA ILE A 57 26.32 -7.03 -6.54
C ILE A 57 26.10 -5.53 -6.40
N THR A 58 27.15 -4.83 -5.99
CA THR A 58 27.44 -3.45 -6.33
C THR A 58 26.43 -2.87 -7.31
N ARG A 59 25.45 -2.13 -6.79
CA ARG A 59 24.71 -1.13 -7.55
C ARG A 59 25.71 0.00 -7.84
N GLU A 60 26.70 -0.27 -8.70
CA GLU A 60 26.98 0.72 -9.73
C GLU A 60 25.59 1.01 -10.29
N SER A 61 25.17 2.26 -10.16
CA SER A 61 23.99 2.78 -10.83
C SER A 61 23.94 2.14 -12.20
N THR A 62 23.06 1.14 -12.39
CA THR A 62 22.68 0.71 -13.71
C THR A 62 21.89 1.89 -14.20
N ILE A 63 22.61 2.90 -14.72
CA ILE A 63 22.06 3.96 -15.52
C ILE A 63 21.40 3.15 -16.62
N LEU A 64 20.07 3.04 -16.53
CA LEU A 64 19.29 2.50 -17.62
C LEU A 64 19.75 3.29 -18.84
N ILE A 65 20.17 2.57 -19.88
CA ILE A 65 20.44 3.22 -21.16
C ILE A 65 19.14 3.94 -21.52
N GLU A 66 19.22 5.18 -22.01
CA GLU A 66 18.07 6.09 -22.20
C GLU A 66 16.83 5.38 -22.78
N GLU A 67 17.03 4.48 -23.75
CA GLU A 67 15.97 3.64 -24.33
C GLU A 67 15.24 2.73 -23.31
N GLN A 68 15.95 2.05 -22.41
CA GLN A 68 15.34 1.21 -21.37
C GLN A 68 14.61 2.04 -20.31
N TRP A 69 15.12 3.23 -20.06
CA TRP A 69 14.51 4.19 -19.15
C TRP A 69 13.20 4.74 -19.74
N GLU A 70 13.24 5.18 -21.00
CA GLU A 70 12.08 5.62 -21.77
C GLU A 70 11.04 4.51 -21.85
N GLN A 71 11.47 3.28 -22.15
CA GLN A 71 10.57 2.13 -22.22
C GLN A 71 9.88 1.88 -20.88
N CYS A 72 10.58 2.02 -19.74
CA CYS A 72 10.01 1.80 -18.41
C CYS A 72 8.98 2.89 -18.03
N LEU A 73 9.20 4.11 -18.48
CA LEU A 73 8.28 5.23 -18.27
C LEU A 73 7.20 5.34 -19.33
N HIS A 74 7.31 4.63 -20.44
CA HIS A 74 6.28 4.65 -21.46
C HIS A 74 4.93 4.17 -20.91
N GLU A 75 3.90 5.00 -21.04
CA GLU A 75 2.53 4.74 -20.58
C GLU A 75 1.80 3.67 -21.42
N GLY A 76 2.36 3.32 -22.59
CA GLY A 76 1.77 2.37 -23.55
C GLY A 76 0.71 3.02 -24.43
N GLU A 77 0.75 2.75 -25.74
CA GLU A 77 -0.31 3.16 -26.67
C GLU A 77 -1.64 2.50 -26.26
N ASP A 78 -1.60 1.17 -26.10
CA ASP A 78 -2.72 0.36 -25.59
C ASP A 78 -2.50 -0.11 -24.15
N SER A 79 -3.58 -0.48 -23.47
CA SER A 79 -3.52 -1.05 -22.12
C SER A 79 -2.90 -2.46 -22.15
N GLN A 80 -1.79 -2.65 -21.46
CA GLN A 80 -1.12 -3.95 -21.29
C GLN A 80 -1.72 -4.77 -20.14
N PHE A 81 -2.27 -4.08 -19.15
CA PHE A 81 -2.89 -4.65 -17.95
C PHE A 81 -4.38 -4.33 -17.93
N TYR A 82 -5.17 -5.15 -17.26
CA TYR A 82 -6.57 -4.80 -16.97
C TYR A 82 -6.64 -3.68 -15.92
N LEU A 83 -5.80 -3.77 -14.88
CA LEU A 83 -5.79 -2.83 -13.77
C LEU A 83 -4.35 -2.39 -13.45
N SER A 84 -4.12 -1.08 -13.36
CA SER A 84 -2.96 -0.52 -12.67
C SER A 84 -3.40 0.00 -11.31
N ILE A 85 -2.78 -0.51 -10.25
CA ILE A 85 -2.95 -0.07 -8.88
C ILE A 85 -1.80 0.88 -8.58
N VAL A 86 -2.13 2.16 -8.38
CA VAL A 86 -1.19 3.23 -8.07
C VAL A 86 -1.11 3.40 -6.56
N LEU A 87 0.11 3.30 -6.03
CA LEU A 87 0.40 3.56 -4.64
C LEU A 87 1.51 4.60 -4.49
N ILE A 88 1.32 5.56 -3.59
CA ILE A 88 2.33 6.57 -3.28
C ILE A 88 2.99 6.18 -1.97
N ALA A 89 4.32 6.10 -1.97
CA ALA A 89 5.10 5.63 -0.83
C ALA A 89 6.27 6.56 -0.53
N ARG A 90 6.61 6.68 0.76
CA ARG A 90 7.86 7.23 1.25
C ARG A 90 8.27 6.47 2.50
N MET A 91 9.53 6.02 2.55
CA MET A 91 10.05 5.17 3.63
C MET A 91 10.69 5.99 4.76
N ASP A 92 9.89 6.73 5.52
CA ASP A 92 10.31 7.67 6.57
C ASP A 92 10.10 7.16 8.02
N ASN A 93 9.72 5.89 8.20
CA ASN A 93 9.59 5.21 9.50
C ASN A 93 8.58 5.86 10.48
N HIS A 94 7.57 6.57 9.99
CA HIS A 94 6.69 7.35 10.89
C HIS A 94 5.91 6.51 11.90
N THR A 95 5.66 5.20 11.71
CA THR A 95 5.19 4.30 12.79
C THR A 95 5.62 2.84 12.60
N ARG A 96 5.78 2.07 13.70
CA ARG A 96 6.26 0.67 13.68
C ARG A 96 5.34 -0.30 12.91
N ASN A 97 4.02 -0.07 12.91
CA ASN A 97 3.06 -1.00 12.30
C ASN A 97 2.90 -0.82 10.78
N ARG A 98 3.43 0.27 10.20
CA ARG A 98 3.25 0.59 8.78
C ARG A 98 3.95 -0.38 7.84
N TYR A 99 5.11 -0.92 8.22
CA TYR A 99 5.80 -1.94 7.43
C TYR A 99 4.97 -3.22 7.30
N GLN A 100 4.39 -3.68 8.41
CA GLN A 100 3.52 -4.85 8.40
C GLN A 100 2.28 -4.62 7.53
N GLN A 101 1.61 -3.48 7.71
CA GLN A 101 0.42 -3.14 6.93
C GLN A 101 0.72 -3.06 5.44
N PHE A 102 1.85 -2.45 5.10
CA PHE A 102 2.27 -2.30 3.72
C PHE A 102 2.65 -3.66 3.10
N GLN A 103 3.36 -4.53 3.82
CA GLN A 103 3.59 -5.90 3.34
C GLN A 103 2.27 -6.66 3.15
N ASN A 104 1.32 -6.54 4.07
CA ASN A 104 -0.01 -7.16 3.94
C ASN A 104 -0.77 -6.62 2.72
N PHE A 105 -0.68 -5.33 2.41
CA PHE A 105 -1.25 -4.76 1.19
C PHE A 105 -0.61 -5.37 -0.07
N ILE A 106 0.72 -5.47 -0.13
CA ILE A 106 1.46 -6.07 -1.25
C ILE A 106 1.04 -7.53 -1.44
N ASP A 107 1.00 -8.32 -0.36
CA ASP A 107 0.60 -9.72 -0.38
C ASP A 107 -0.90 -9.87 -0.74
N SER A 108 -1.77 -8.96 -0.29
CA SER A 108 -3.18 -8.96 -0.67
C SER A 108 -3.36 -8.66 -2.16
N THR A 109 -2.48 -7.83 -2.75
CA THR A 109 -2.50 -7.51 -4.18
C THR A 109 -2.04 -8.70 -5.02
N TYR A 110 -1.09 -9.49 -4.52
CA TYR A 110 -0.76 -10.78 -5.12
C TYR A 110 -1.98 -11.71 -5.15
N LEU A 111 -2.74 -11.78 -4.05
CA LEU A 111 -3.97 -12.59 -3.99
C LEU A 111 -5.06 -12.04 -4.92
N LEU A 112 -5.23 -10.71 -4.99
CA LEU A 112 -6.14 -10.06 -5.94
C LEU A 112 -5.87 -10.53 -7.37
N ALA A 113 -4.62 -10.46 -7.82
CA ALA A 113 -4.21 -10.88 -9.15
C ALA A 113 -4.46 -12.38 -9.37
N LYS A 114 -4.08 -13.22 -8.40
CA LYS A 114 -4.25 -14.69 -8.48
C LYS A 114 -5.72 -15.12 -8.56
N HIS A 115 -6.61 -14.52 -7.75
CA HIS A 115 -8.02 -14.93 -7.67
C HIS A 115 -8.86 -14.33 -8.80
N SER A 116 -8.50 -13.15 -9.29
CA SER A 116 -9.17 -12.53 -10.44
C SER A 116 -8.71 -13.07 -11.79
N GLU A 117 -7.49 -13.64 -11.85
CA GLU A 117 -6.84 -14.14 -13.08
C GLU A 117 -6.77 -13.06 -14.17
N GLN A 118 -6.68 -11.79 -13.75
CA GLN A 118 -6.49 -10.66 -14.66
C GLN A 118 -5.04 -10.17 -14.55
N LYS A 119 -4.49 -9.68 -15.67
CA LYS A 119 -3.18 -9.02 -15.66
C LYS A 119 -3.29 -7.70 -14.89
N ILE A 120 -2.56 -7.58 -13.80
CA ILE A 120 -2.53 -6.43 -12.91
C ILE A 120 -1.09 -5.90 -12.82
N GLU A 121 -0.98 -4.58 -12.78
CA GLU A 121 0.24 -3.88 -12.41
C GLU A 121 0.06 -3.26 -11.03
N LEU A 122 1.04 -3.46 -10.13
CA LEU A 122 1.20 -2.67 -8.92
C LEU A 122 2.31 -1.64 -9.13
N LEU A 123 1.91 -0.38 -9.31
CA LEU A 123 2.77 0.76 -9.59
C LEU A 123 3.03 1.57 -8.32
N PHE A 124 4.29 1.56 -7.87
CA PHE A 124 4.77 2.34 -6.75
C PHE A 124 5.34 3.66 -7.24
N ILE A 125 4.80 4.76 -6.71
CA ILE A 125 5.37 6.09 -6.83
C ILE A 125 6.14 6.38 -5.54
N GLU A 126 7.43 6.09 -5.54
CA GLU A 126 8.30 6.33 -4.40
C GLU A 126 8.75 7.80 -4.40
N TRP A 127 8.13 8.59 -3.54
CA TRP A 127 8.27 10.04 -3.56
C TRP A 127 9.32 10.54 -2.56
N ASN A 128 10.32 11.26 -3.06
CA ASN A 128 11.38 11.89 -2.28
C ASN A 128 11.97 10.92 -1.20
N PRO A 129 12.48 9.75 -1.59
CA PRO A 129 12.90 8.74 -0.63
C PRO A 129 14.02 9.28 0.29
N PRO A 130 13.96 9.05 1.62
CA PRO A 130 14.98 9.56 2.52
C PRO A 130 16.36 8.96 2.25
N ILE A 131 17.39 9.81 2.27
CA ILE A 131 18.78 9.40 2.10
C ILE A 131 19.16 8.39 3.20
N GLY A 132 19.83 7.30 2.80
CA GLY A 132 20.30 6.26 3.73
C GLY A 132 19.21 5.30 4.23
N LYS A 133 17.98 5.39 3.71
CA LYS A 133 16.92 4.39 3.94
C LYS A 133 16.84 3.42 2.77
N ARG A 134 16.38 2.20 3.07
CA ARG A 134 16.04 1.22 2.03
C ARG A 134 14.87 1.76 1.21
N ARG A 135 14.94 1.55 -0.10
CA ARG A 135 13.84 1.84 -1.01
C ARG A 135 12.73 0.81 -0.84
N VAL A 136 11.52 1.10 -1.33
CA VAL A 136 10.37 0.18 -1.24
C VAL A 136 10.72 -1.21 -1.81
N HIS A 137 11.34 -1.27 -3.00
CA HIS A 137 11.69 -2.55 -3.63
C HIS A 137 12.73 -3.36 -2.83
N ASP A 138 13.54 -2.72 -2.00
CA ASP A 138 14.55 -3.37 -1.13
C ASP A 138 14.01 -3.70 0.27
N ALA A 139 12.89 -3.08 0.67
CA ALA A 139 12.33 -3.18 2.01
C ALA A 139 11.25 -4.27 2.15
N PHE A 140 10.56 -4.61 1.06
CA PHE A 140 9.42 -5.53 1.05
C PHE A 140 9.69 -6.78 0.22
N ARG A 141 8.87 -7.81 0.45
CA ARG A 141 8.89 -9.05 -0.33
C ARG A 141 7.83 -9.00 -1.40
N PHE A 142 8.22 -9.35 -2.62
CA PHE A 142 7.34 -9.35 -3.79
C PHE A 142 7.24 -10.77 -4.34
N ARG A 143 6.02 -11.31 -4.38
CA ARG A 143 5.75 -12.67 -4.87
C ARG A 143 5.51 -12.64 -6.37
N LYS A 144 6.19 -13.51 -7.12
CA LYS A 144 5.98 -13.64 -8.57
C LYS A 144 4.62 -14.27 -8.87
N SER A 145 3.94 -13.76 -9.88
CA SER A 145 2.68 -14.30 -10.43
C SER A 145 2.66 -14.08 -11.94
N GLU A 146 1.99 -14.94 -12.70
CA GLU A 146 1.72 -14.70 -14.12
C GLU A 146 0.74 -13.53 -14.37
N TYR A 147 0.02 -13.13 -13.30
CA TYR A 147 -1.01 -12.11 -13.32
C TYR A 147 -0.59 -10.78 -12.68
N LEU A 148 0.63 -10.68 -12.11
CA LEU A 148 1.07 -9.47 -11.39
C LEU A 148 2.46 -9.02 -11.81
N ASN A 149 2.55 -7.76 -12.24
CA ASN A 149 3.80 -7.06 -12.46
C ASN A 149 3.97 -5.97 -11.41
N TYR A 150 5.21 -5.73 -10.99
CA TYR A 150 5.57 -4.65 -10.09
C TYR A 150 6.42 -3.63 -10.83
N ARG A 151 6.05 -2.35 -10.73
CA ARG A 151 6.83 -1.25 -11.29
C ARG A 151 6.99 -0.14 -10.25
N PHE A 152 8.16 0.48 -10.24
CA PHE A 152 8.54 1.51 -9.30
C PHE A 152 8.99 2.72 -10.12
N ILE A 153 8.42 3.87 -9.79
CA ILE A 153 8.84 5.16 -10.31
C ILE A 153 9.26 5.99 -9.10
N THR A 154 10.54 6.31 -9.04
CA THR A 154 11.13 7.09 -7.96
C THR A 154 11.21 8.54 -8.38
N ILE A 155 10.64 9.41 -7.54
CA ILE A 155 10.77 10.86 -7.64
C ILE A 155 11.92 11.31 -6.74
N PRO A 156 13.06 11.76 -7.30
CA PRO A 156 14.22 12.12 -6.49
C PRO A 156 14.00 13.43 -5.73
N PRO A 157 14.79 13.70 -4.67
CA PRO A 157 14.73 14.96 -3.92
C PRO A 157 14.82 16.19 -4.83
N LYS A 158 15.69 16.19 -5.84
CA LYS A 158 15.85 17.28 -6.82
C LYS A 158 14.52 17.65 -7.51
N MET A 159 13.72 16.64 -7.87
CA MET A 159 12.42 16.85 -8.49
C MET A 159 11.40 17.33 -7.46
N HIS A 160 11.35 16.72 -6.27
CA HIS A 160 10.52 17.19 -5.17
C HIS A 160 10.78 18.66 -4.82
N ASP A 161 12.05 19.06 -4.81
CA ASP A 161 12.48 20.41 -4.46
C ASP A 161 12.05 21.46 -5.49
N SER A 162 11.73 21.04 -6.72
CA SER A 162 11.16 21.91 -7.75
C SER A 162 9.66 22.21 -7.51
N PHE A 163 9.01 21.47 -6.61
CA PHE A 163 7.66 21.76 -6.14
C PHE A 163 7.68 22.64 -4.89
N ASP A 164 6.54 23.27 -4.58
CA ASP A 164 6.39 24.11 -3.39
C ASP A 164 6.55 23.26 -2.11
N GLN A 165 7.72 23.35 -1.46
CA GLN A 165 8.12 22.52 -0.30
C GLN A 165 7.36 22.80 1.00
N GLN A 166 6.41 23.74 1.00
CA GLN A 166 5.68 24.19 2.20
C GLN A 166 4.91 23.08 2.94
N TYR A 167 4.74 21.90 2.35
CA TYR A 167 3.76 20.91 2.80
C TYR A 167 4.37 19.58 3.22
N GLY A 168 5.70 19.53 3.32
CA GLY A 168 6.44 18.42 3.89
C GLY A 168 6.95 17.42 2.85
N PRO A 169 7.50 16.30 3.32
CA PRO A 169 8.32 15.39 2.52
C PRO A 169 7.57 14.60 1.44
N LEU A 170 6.24 14.55 1.47
CA LEU A 170 5.42 13.68 0.64
C LEU A 170 4.29 14.47 -0.04
N SER A 171 4.32 14.53 -1.37
CA SER A 171 3.29 15.18 -2.19
C SER A 171 2.31 14.14 -2.74
N VAL A 172 1.24 13.86 -1.99
CA VAL A 172 0.30 12.76 -2.32
C VAL A 172 -0.46 13.01 -3.63
N SER A 173 -0.97 14.23 -3.85
CA SER A 173 -1.75 14.56 -5.06
C SER A 173 -0.89 14.50 -6.33
N GLU A 174 0.31 15.05 -6.26
CA GLU A 174 1.29 15.01 -7.34
C GLU A 174 1.73 13.57 -7.62
N GLY A 175 2.01 12.78 -6.57
CA GLY A 175 2.32 11.36 -6.70
C GLY A 175 1.20 10.55 -7.37
N LYS A 176 -0.07 10.82 -7.03
CA LYS A 176 -1.23 10.21 -7.72
C LYS A 176 -1.24 10.55 -9.20
N ASN A 177 -1.02 11.81 -9.55
CA ASN A 177 -0.99 12.24 -10.95
C ASN A 177 0.14 11.58 -11.73
N VAL A 178 1.35 11.53 -11.17
CA VAL A 178 2.48 10.79 -11.75
C VAL A 178 2.09 9.34 -12.01
N GLY A 179 1.49 8.67 -11.02
CA GLY A 179 1.08 7.28 -11.20
C GLY A 179 -0.04 7.08 -12.22
N ILE A 180 -1.01 7.99 -12.28
CA ILE A 180 -2.05 7.99 -13.32
C ILE A 180 -1.44 8.17 -14.70
N HIS A 181 -0.49 9.10 -14.84
CA HIS A 181 0.19 9.37 -16.10
C HIS A 181 0.94 8.14 -16.61
N PHE A 182 1.72 7.49 -15.75
CA PHE A 182 2.54 6.37 -16.16
C PHE A 182 1.84 5.01 -16.16
N ALA A 183 0.63 4.90 -15.62
CA ALA A 183 -0.12 3.64 -15.53
C ALA A 183 -0.40 3.00 -16.91
N ARG A 184 -0.21 1.67 -17.00
CA ARG A 184 -0.38 0.88 -18.23
C ARG A 184 -1.68 0.05 -18.26
N GLY A 185 -2.51 0.19 -17.23
CA GLY A 185 -3.76 -0.53 -17.07
C GLY A 185 -4.92 0.11 -17.82
N GLN A 186 -5.87 -0.72 -18.26
CA GLN A 186 -7.14 -0.25 -18.84
C GLN A 186 -7.92 0.59 -17.82
N TYR A 187 -7.97 0.10 -16.58
CA TYR A 187 -8.46 0.84 -15.43
C TYR A 187 -7.29 1.20 -14.52
N VAL A 188 -7.37 2.38 -13.92
CA VAL A 188 -6.37 2.87 -12.97
C VAL A 188 -7.09 3.17 -11.67
N VAL A 189 -6.57 2.62 -10.57
CA VAL A 189 -7.04 2.87 -9.22
C VAL A 189 -5.89 3.39 -8.37
N PHE A 190 -6.12 4.42 -7.56
CA PHE A 190 -5.19 4.74 -6.47
C PHE A 190 -5.77 4.31 -5.13
N VAL A 191 -4.89 3.82 -4.26
CA VAL A 191 -5.24 3.34 -2.92
C VAL A 191 -4.18 3.71 -1.89
N ASN A 192 -4.49 3.52 -0.61
CA ASN A 192 -3.52 3.66 0.47
C ASN A 192 -2.78 2.34 0.74
N GLN A 193 -1.60 2.48 1.36
CA GLN A 193 -0.70 1.35 1.68
C GLN A 193 -1.23 0.41 2.77
N ASP A 194 -2.30 0.79 3.47
CA ASP A 194 -2.93 0.01 4.53
C ASP A 194 -4.22 -0.69 4.07
N SER A 195 -4.61 -0.53 2.80
CA SER A 195 -5.82 -1.14 2.25
C SER A 195 -5.69 -2.67 2.12
N ILE A 196 -6.82 -3.37 2.18
CA ILE A 196 -6.95 -4.80 1.91
C ILE A 196 -8.12 -5.00 0.95
N TRP A 197 -7.89 -5.74 -0.14
CA TRP A 197 -8.90 -5.93 -1.19
C TRP A 197 -10.07 -6.78 -0.72
N SER A 198 -11.29 -6.31 -0.95
CA SER A 198 -12.50 -7.05 -0.59
C SER A 198 -12.81 -8.14 -1.61
N HIS A 199 -13.56 -9.16 -1.19
CA HIS A 199 -14.09 -10.16 -2.13
C HIS A 199 -14.95 -9.52 -3.23
N SER A 200 -15.67 -8.45 -2.93
CA SER A 200 -16.46 -7.70 -3.92
C SER A 200 -15.58 -7.09 -5.01
N PHE A 201 -14.43 -6.53 -4.66
CA PHE A 201 -13.50 -5.96 -5.64
C PHE A 201 -12.82 -7.02 -6.50
N ILE A 202 -12.38 -8.12 -5.89
CA ILE A 202 -11.85 -9.28 -6.64
C ILE A 202 -12.89 -9.76 -7.65
N ASN A 203 -14.16 -9.86 -7.22
CA ASN A 203 -15.24 -10.30 -8.07
C ASN A 203 -15.58 -9.28 -9.18
N ALA A 204 -15.55 -7.98 -8.89
CA ALA A 204 -15.75 -6.92 -9.87
C ALA A 204 -14.69 -6.96 -10.98
N ILE A 205 -13.42 -7.19 -10.62
CA ILE A 205 -12.33 -7.38 -11.58
C ILE A 205 -12.54 -8.65 -12.40
N LYS A 206 -12.83 -9.78 -11.74
CA LYS A 206 -13.06 -11.06 -12.42
C LYS A 206 -14.22 -10.99 -13.42
N SER A 207 -15.26 -10.24 -13.07
CA SER A 207 -16.46 -10.03 -13.88
C SER A 207 -16.29 -8.93 -14.94
N LYS A 208 -15.14 -8.23 -14.95
CA LYS A 208 -14.88 -7.04 -15.78
C LYS A 208 -16.00 -6.00 -15.70
N ALA A 209 -16.48 -5.73 -14.48
CA ALA A 209 -17.71 -4.98 -14.26
C ALA A 209 -17.58 -3.47 -14.54
N PHE A 210 -16.36 -2.91 -14.58
CA PHE A 210 -16.15 -1.47 -14.72
C PHE A 210 -16.43 -0.97 -16.14
N GLU A 211 -16.93 0.26 -16.27
CA GLU A 211 -17.26 0.92 -17.52
C GLU A 211 -16.33 2.12 -17.76
N LYS A 212 -16.08 2.42 -19.04
CA LYS A 212 -15.47 3.69 -19.46
C LYS A 212 -16.40 4.86 -19.13
N ASP A 213 -15.82 6.05 -19.02
CA ASP A 213 -16.51 7.31 -18.68
C ASP A 213 -17.23 7.29 -17.33
N THR A 214 -16.79 6.40 -16.45
CA THR A 214 -17.30 6.24 -15.10
C THR A 214 -16.16 6.31 -14.08
N ILE A 215 -16.40 7.07 -13.01
CA ILE A 215 -15.49 7.22 -11.88
C ILE A 215 -16.11 6.52 -10.69
N TYR A 216 -15.37 5.58 -10.13
CA TYR A 216 -15.78 4.74 -9.02
C TYR A 216 -15.09 5.19 -7.74
N LEU A 217 -15.91 5.47 -6.74
CA LEU A 217 -15.53 5.81 -5.38
C LEU A 217 -16.16 4.82 -4.43
N GLN A 218 -15.73 4.86 -3.17
CA GLN A 218 -16.35 4.10 -2.11
C GLN A 218 -16.50 4.96 -0.85
N ALA A 219 -17.44 4.58 0.01
CA ALA A 219 -17.52 5.13 1.36
C ALA A 219 -16.26 4.83 2.18
N GLN A 220 -16.00 5.63 3.21
CA GLN A 220 -14.97 5.33 4.20
C GLN A 220 -15.51 5.63 5.58
N HIS A 221 -15.27 4.71 6.51
CA HIS A 221 -15.70 4.90 7.89
C HIS A 221 -14.64 5.70 8.65
N THR A 222 -15.04 6.83 9.23
CA THR A 222 -14.20 7.54 10.21
C THR A 222 -14.20 6.74 11.52
N TYR A 223 -13.05 6.19 11.90
CA TYR A 223 -12.92 5.46 13.16
C TYR A 223 -12.87 6.44 14.33
N GLU A 224 -13.94 6.54 15.11
CA GLU A 224 -13.89 7.13 16.44
C GLU A 224 -13.52 6.05 17.46
N THR A 225 -12.43 6.25 18.20
CA THR A 225 -11.76 5.34 19.16
C THR A 225 -12.62 4.74 20.30
N ARG A 226 -13.95 4.90 20.29
CA ARG A 226 -14.86 4.51 21.37
C ARG A 226 -15.81 3.35 21.05
N ASP A 227 -15.87 2.90 19.80
CA ASP A 227 -16.75 1.80 19.38
C ASP A 227 -15.98 0.53 18.98
N SER A 228 -16.68 -0.60 18.93
CA SER A 228 -16.19 -1.83 18.29
C SER A 228 -15.74 -1.51 16.86
N LEU A 229 -14.61 -2.08 16.43
CA LEU A 229 -14.09 -1.85 15.07
C LEU A 229 -15.18 -2.15 14.04
N PRO A 230 -15.48 -1.22 13.11
CA PRO A 230 -16.43 -1.52 12.05
C PRO A 230 -15.86 -2.64 11.17
N SER A 231 -16.72 -3.40 10.49
CA SER A 231 -16.32 -4.54 9.65
C SER A 231 -15.37 -4.18 8.50
N THR A 232 -15.20 -2.89 8.24
CA THR A 232 -14.33 -2.30 7.22
C THR A 232 -12.92 -1.98 7.75
N ILE A 233 -12.68 -2.17 9.05
CA ILE A 233 -11.37 -2.07 9.68
C ILE A 233 -10.93 -3.48 10.09
N VAL A 234 -9.84 -3.97 9.50
CA VAL A 234 -9.31 -5.31 9.74
C VAL A 234 -8.10 -5.25 10.66
N ASP A 235 -8.02 -6.17 11.62
CA ASP A 235 -6.88 -6.30 12.53
C ASP A 235 -6.05 -7.51 12.08
N LEU A 236 -5.01 -7.24 11.28
CA LEU A 236 -4.16 -8.27 10.70
C LEU A 236 -2.79 -8.29 11.37
N GLU A 237 -2.33 -9.48 11.73
CA GLU A 237 -0.97 -9.71 12.20
C GLU A 237 0.06 -9.56 11.06
N ALA A 238 1.35 -9.66 11.39
CA ALA A 238 2.41 -9.64 10.40
C ALA A 238 2.50 -11.00 9.71
N PHE A 239 2.60 -10.98 8.39
CA PHE A 239 2.72 -12.20 7.58
C PHE A 239 1.58 -13.21 7.82
N PRO A 240 0.30 -12.78 7.72
CA PRO A 240 -0.81 -13.71 7.77
C PRO A 240 -0.70 -14.72 6.62
N ASP A 241 -1.22 -15.93 6.82
CA ASP A 241 -1.33 -16.89 5.73
C ASP A 241 -2.32 -16.41 4.65
N ASP A 242 -2.22 -16.98 3.46
CA ASP A 242 -3.02 -16.58 2.29
C ASP A 242 -4.54 -16.66 2.56
N ALA A 243 -5.01 -17.64 3.35
CA ALA A 243 -6.43 -17.80 3.63
C ALA A 243 -6.93 -16.73 4.62
N THR A 244 -6.15 -16.44 5.66
CA THR A 244 -6.42 -15.36 6.61
C THR A 244 -6.45 -14.01 5.89
N LEU A 245 -5.44 -13.72 5.06
CA LEU A 245 -5.34 -12.46 4.33
C LEU A 245 -6.46 -12.29 3.30
N HIS A 246 -6.77 -13.34 2.52
CA HIS A 246 -7.83 -13.31 1.50
C HIS A 246 -9.20 -13.02 2.13
N ASN A 247 -9.51 -13.67 3.26
CA ASN A 247 -10.81 -13.55 3.91
C ASN A 247 -10.92 -12.34 4.86
N ALA A 248 -9.82 -11.61 5.10
CA ALA A 248 -9.79 -10.50 6.04
C ALA A 248 -10.84 -9.43 5.72
N CYS A 249 -11.03 -9.11 4.43
CA CYS A 249 -12.02 -8.15 3.96
C CYS A 249 -13.22 -8.84 3.27
N LYS A 250 -13.72 -9.95 3.85
CA LYS A 250 -14.93 -10.61 3.40
C LYS A 250 -16.17 -9.92 3.98
N LEU A 251 -16.70 -8.94 3.26
CA LEU A 251 -17.87 -8.16 3.70
C LEU A 251 -19.22 -8.84 3.42
N ARG A 252 -19.27 -9.67 2.37
CA ARG A 252 -20.45 -10.47 2.00
C ARG A 252 -20.06 -11.64 1.11
N ASP A 253 -20.95 -12.61 0.98
CA ASP A 253 -20.83 -13.67 0.00
C ASP A 253 -20.92 -13.11 -1.43
N GLN A 254 -20.24 -13.79 -2.35
CA GLN A 254 -20.07 -13.36 -3.72
C GLN A 254 -20.69 -14.36 -4.70
N ASP A 255 -21.36 -13.83 -5.70
CA ASP A 255 -21.67 -14.54 -6.95
C ASP A 255 -20.48 -14.36 -7.90
N TRP A 256 -19.48 -15.23 -7.76
CA TRP A 256 -18.19 -15.10 -8.42
C TRP A 256 -18.32 -15.14 -9.96
N GLY A 257 -17.82 -14.11 -10.63
CA GLY A 257 -17.86 -13.94 -12.09
C GLY A 257 -19.10 -13.21 -12.61
N ASN A 258 -20.07 -12.88 -11.75
CA ASN A 258 -21.32 -12.22 -12.12
C ASN A 258 -21.54 -10.91 -11.34
N TYR A 259 -20.47 -10.25 -10.90
CA TYR A 259 -20.57 -9.02 -10.13
C TYR A 259 -21.18 -7.90 -10.99
N GLN A 260 -22.26 -7.29 -10.50
CA GLN A 260 -22.87 -6.11 -11.09
C GLN A 260 -22.64 -4.91 -10.19
N LEU A 261 -22.08 -3.85 -10.77
CA LEU A 261 -21.95 -2.58 -10.07
C LEU A 261 -23.34 -1.97 -9.86
N ILE A 262 -23.53 -1.32 -8.71
CA ILE A 262 -24.76 -0.58 -8.43
C ILE A 262 -24.93 0.50 -9.51
N ASP A 263 -26.15 0.63 -10.03
CA ASP A 263 -26.50 1.60 -11.08
C ASP A 263 -26.00 3.02 -10.71
N PRO A 264 -25.12 3.62 -11.55
CA PRO A 264 -24.60 4.98 -11.35
C PRO A 264 -25.70 6.04 -11.17
N ASN A 265 -26.89 5.82 -11.75
CA ASN A 265 -28.00 6.77 -11.69
C ASN A 265 -28.84 6.65 -10.40
N LYS A 266 -28.62 5.60 -9.59
CA LYS A 266 -29.32 5.41 -8.31
C LYS A 266 -28.59 6.06 -7.13
N LEU A 267 -27.57 6.85 -7.40
CA LEU A 267 -26.77 7.47 -6.36
C LEU A 267 -27.54 8.50 -5.57
N GLU A 268 -27.61 8.21 -4.26
CA GLU A 268 -28.06 9.15 -3.25
C GLU A 268 -27.29 10.46 -3.43
N LYS A 269 -28.05 11.55 -3.56
CA LYS A 269 -27.63 12.94 -3.73
C LYS A 269 -26.73 13.51 -2.61
N HIS A 270 -26.21 12.68 -1.71
CA HIS A 270 -25.60 13.11 -0.46
C HIS A 270 -24.24 12.44 -0.31
N TRP A 271 -23.26 12.98 -1.04
CA TRP A 271 -21.91 13.00 -0.53
C TRP A 271 -21.92 13.53 0.90
N ASN A 272 -21.44 12.74 1.85
CA ASN A 272 -21.27 13.22 3.21
C ASN A 272 -19.87 13.82 3.32
N ASP A 273 -19.77 15.11 3.65
CA ASP A 273 -18.50 15.83 3.82
C ASP A 273 -17.59 15.23 4.91
N LYS A 274 -18.11 14.26 5.69
CA LYS A 274 -17.36 13.48 6.68
C LYS A 274 -16.65 12.25 6.10
N ASP A 275 -17.03 11.79 4.92
CA ASP A 275 -16.40 10.63 4.31
C ASP A 275 -15.00 11.04 3.85
N GLN A 276 -13.97 10.34 4.34
CA GLN A 276 -12.64 10.45 3.77
C GLN A 276 -12.71 9.85 2.38
N VAL A 277 -12.26 10.62 1.41
CA VAL A 277 -12.52 10.29 0.00
C VAL A 277 -11.24 9.99 -0.71
N ASP A 278 -10.14 10.54 -0.20
CA ASP A 278 -8.83 10.51 -0.83
C ASP A 278 -8.22 9.09 -0.92
N ASP A 279 -8.78 8.07 -0.28
CA ASP A 279 -8.11 6.74 -0.21
C ASP A 279 -8.49 5.77 -1.33
N PHE A 280 -9.51 6.04 -2.15
CA PHE A 280 -9.86 5.16 -3.28
C PHE A 280 -10.58 5.94 -4.39
N ALA A 281 -10.01 5.91 -5.59
CA ALA A 281 -10.76 6.19 -6.80
C ALA A 281 -10.27 5.35 -7.96
N LEU A 282 -11.20 4.84 -8.76
CA LEU A 282 -10.96 4.02 -9.94
C LEU A 282 -11.65 4.64 -11.14
N ALA A 283 -10.99 4.70 -12.28
CA ALA A 283 -11.61 5.03 -13.56
C ALA A 283 -10.85 4.37 -14.71
N HIS A 284 -11.45 4.37 -15.89
CA HIS A 284 -10.75 4.00 -17.12
C HIS A 284 -9.60 4.99 -17.41
N ARG A 285 -8.48 4.53 -17.98
CA ARG A 285 -7.30 5.38 -18.27
C ARG A 285 -7.66 6.63 -19.10
N ASP A 286 -8.47 6.46 -20.14
CA ASP A 286 -8.96 7.59 -20.96
C ASP A 286 -9.81 8.57 -20.15
N THR A 287 -10.62 8.07 -19.21
CA THR A 287 -11.43 8.94 -18.34
C THR A 287 -10.54 9.77 -17.43
N TRP A 288 -9.43 9.21 -16.91
CA TRP A 288 -8.43 9.98 -16.17
C TRP A 288 -7.76 11.05 -17.04
N LYS A 289 -7.38 10.70 -18.28
CA LYS A 289 -6.75 11.61 -19.24
C LYS A 289 -7.67 12.77 -19.63
N ASP A 290 -8.92 12.46 -19.97
CA ASP A 290 -9.95 13.45 -20.32
C ASP A 290 -10.17 14.47 -19.20
N CYS A 291 -10.12 14.00 -17.94
CA CYS A 291 -10.33 14.82 -16.76
C CYS A 291 -9.06 15.50 -16.23
N ILE A 292 -7.92 15.24 -16.87
CA ILE A 292 -6.60 15.80 -16.56
C ILE A 292 -6.14 15.52 -15.11
N GLY A 293 -6.61 14.41 -14.52
CA GLY A 293 -6.22 13.98 -13.18
C GLY A 293 -6.59 14.97 -12.05
N ASN A 294 -5.94 14.82 -10.89
CA ASN A 294 -6.16 15.73 -9.77
C ASN A 294 -5.52 17.08 -10.04
N ARG A 295 -6.11 18.16 -9.54
CA ARG A 295 -5.47 19.48 -9.60
C ARG A 295 -4.20 19.48 -8.76
N ALA A 296 -3.06 19.79 -9.36
CA ALA A 296 -1.85 20.11 -8.59
C ALA A 296 -1.96 21.53 -8.04
N SER A 297 -2.70 21.66 -6.95
CA SER A 297 -2.63 22.84 -6.12
C SER A 297 -2.66 22.40 -4.68
N ARG A 298 -1.54 22.70 -4.00
CA ARG A 298 -1.45 23.01 -2.57
C ARG A 298 -2.45 22.23 -1.72
N GLN A 299 -1.98 21.14 -1.13
CA GLN A 299 -2.52 20.57 0.10
C GLN A 299 -4.04 20.68 0.23
N VAL A 300 -4.78 19.70 -0.28
CA VAL A 300 -6.16 19.56 0.18
C VAL A 300 -6.46 18.09 0.38
N ALA A 301 -6.89 17.76 1.59
CA ALA A 301 -7.69 16.58 1.92
C ALA A 301 -9.07 16.58 1.17
N ARG A 302 -9.06 17.13 -0.05
CA ARG A 302 -10.17 17.50 -0.94
C ARG A 302 -9.72 17.53 -2.41
N ALA A 303 -8.48 17.17 -2.75
CA ALA A 303 -8.05 17.13 -4.15
C ALA A 303 -8.94 16.18 -4.95
N LEU A 304 -9.35 15.05 -4.35
CA LEU A 304 -10.32 14.16 -4.97
C LEU A 304 -11.74 14.74 -4.96
N ALA A 305 -12.17 15.46 -3.92
CA ALA A 305 -13.47 16.15 -3.93
C ALA A 305 -13.55 17.20 -5.06
N GLU A 306 -12.51 18.00 -5.27
CA GLU A 306 -12.40 18.94 -6.39
C GLU A 306 -12.41 18.20 -7.74
N PHE A 307 -11.68 17.08 -7.85
CA PHE A 307 -11.72 16.23 -9.03
C PHE A 307 -13.16 15.75 -9.30
N ILE A 308 -13.86 15.21 -8.31
CA ILE A 308 -15.24 14.72 -8.43
C ILE A 308 -16.20 15.81 -8.87
N LEU A 309 -16.07 17.01 -8.32
CA LEU A 309 -16.88 18.15 -8.76
C LEU A 309 -16.57 18.51 -10.21
N THR A 310 -15.29 18.54 -10.58
CA THR A 310 -14.86 18.88 -11.95
C THR A 310 -15.34 17.85 -12.97
N VAL A 311 -15.19 16.55 -12.69
CA VAL A 311 -15.59 15.48 -13.61
C VAL A 311 -17.09 15.38 -13.82
N THR A 312 -17.88 15.64 -12.77
CA THR A 312 -19.34 15.60 -12.84
C THR A 312 -19.93 16.88 -13.42
N SER A 313 -19.38 18.06 -13.10
CA SER A 313 -19.92 19.34 -13.57
C SER A 313 -19.40 19.76 -14.95
N THR A 314 -18.15 19.41 -15.27
CA THR A 314 -17.45 19.93 -16.45
C THR A 314 -17.29 18.89 -17.55
N PHE A 315 -16.95 17.65 -17.19
CA PHE A 315 -16.65 16.59 -18.16
C PHE A 315 -17.81 15.61 -18.39
N ASN A 316 -18.95 15.81 -17.71
CA ASN A 316 -20.16 14.99 -17.83
C ASN A 316 -19.89 13.47 -17.69
N LYS A 317 -18.94 13.09 -16.84
CA LYS A 317 -18.61 11.69 -16.55
C LYS A 317 -19.61 11.12 -15.54
N LYS A 318 -19.89 9.82 -15.63
CA LYS A 318 -20.71 9.12 -14.63
C LYS A 318 -19.92 9.00 -13.32
N LEU A 319 -20.60 9.17 -12.20
CA LEU A 319 -20.04 8.93 -10.88
C LEU A 319 -20.73 7.73 -10.26
N VAL A 320 -19.94 6.78 -9.74
CA VAL A 320 -20.41 5.66 -8.93
C VAL A 320 -19.79 5.76 -7.55
N TYR A 321 -20.57 6.02 -6.52
CA TYR A 321 -20.11 5.91 -5.13
C TYR A 321 -20.71 4.66 -4.48
N SER A 322 -19.84 3.71 -4.18
CA SER A 322 -20.24 2.40 -3.67
C SER A 322 -20.33 2.41 -2.14
N LYS A 323 -21.51 2.05 -1.61
CA LYS A 323 -21.65 1.65 -0.20
C LYS A 323 -21.04 0.26 0.05
N ASP A 324 -21.00 -0.59 -0.98
CA ASP A 324 -20.25 -1.84 -0.95
C ASP A 324 -18.76 -1.51 -1.00
N MET A 325 -18.05 -1.70 0.11
CA MET A 325 -16.62 -1.39 0.15
C MET A 325 -15.83 -2.33 -0.75
N LEU A 326 -14.98 -1.74 -1.57
CA LEU A 326 -14.06 -2.42 -2.46
C LEU A 326 -12.73 -2.69 -1.75
N THR A 327 -12.43 -1.94 -0.69
CA THR A 327 -11.33 -2.23 0.24
C THR A 327 -11.74 -2.08 1.70
N CYS A 328 -11.02 -2.75 2.58
CA CYS A 328 -10.99 -2.49 4.02
C CYS A 328 -9.68 -1.78 4.38
N HIS A 329 -9.62 -1.09 5.51
CA HIS A 329 -8.36 -0.54 6.05
C HIS A 329 -7.83 -1.39 7.19
N GLN A 330 -6.51 -1.45 7.32
CA GLN A 330 -5.89 -2.09 8.47
C GLN A 330 -5.93 -1.17 9.68
N LYS A 331 -6.23 -1.76 10.84
CA LYS A 331 -6.25 -1.06 12.13
C LYS A 331 -4.91 -0.36 12.39
N HIS A 332 -4.96 0.93 12.64
CA HIS A 332 -3.82 1.73 13.07
C HIS A 332 -4.24 2.75 14.13
N VAL A 333 -3.28 3.20 14.93
CA VAL A 333 -3.49 4.31 15.86
C VAL A 333 -3.47 5.59 15.02
N ASN A 334 -4.59 6.33 14.98
CA ASN A 334 -4.69 7.61 14.30
C ASN A 334 -3.87 8.69 15.03
N GLU A 335 -2.55 8.70 14.84
CA GLU A 335 -1.67 9.76 15.36
C GLU A 335 -1.88 11.09 14.61
N SER A 336 -2.27 11.03 13.32
CA SER A 336 -2.53 12.18 12.45
C SER A 336 -3.79 12.98 12.84
N GLU A 337 -4.84 12.32 13.34
CA GLU A 337 -6.07 13.00 13.77
C GLU A 337 -5.88 13.80 15.07
N ASN A 338 -4.97 13.38 15.94
CA ASN A 338 -4.64 14.15 17.14
C ASN A 338 -3.94 15.48 16.82
N MET A 339 -3.22 15.56 15.70
CA MET A 339 -2.65 16.82 15.20
C MET A 339 -3.68 17.67 14.44
N LEU A 340 -4.56 17.05 13.65
CA LEU A 340 -5.61 17.74 12.87
C LEU A 340 -6.78 18.29 13.70
N LYS A 341 -6.96 17.84 14.96
CA LYS A 341 -7.89 18.44 15.92
C LYS A 341 -7.48 19.84 16.39
N SER A 342 -6.26 20.28 16.14
CA SER A 342 -5.78 21.63 16.48
C SER A 342 -6.18 22.73 15.47
N ASN A 343 -6.71 22.38 14.29
CA ASN A 343 -7.01 23.33 13.20
C ASN A 343 -8.43 23.18 12.63
N THR A 344 -9.44 22.98 13.49
CA THR A 344 -10.83 22.71 13.07
C THR A 344 -11.69 23.92 12.68
N ASN A 345 -11.20 25.16 12.76
CA ASN A 345 -12.05 26.32 12.44
C ASN A 345 -12.08 26.73 10.96
N ASN A 346 -11.18 26.21 10.11
CA ASN A 346 -11.12 26.55 8.67
C ASN A 346 -11.64 25.46 7.73
N LYS A 347 -12.04 24.29 8.25
CA LYS A 347 -12.50 23.17 7.42
C LYS A 347 -13.87 23.42 6.78
N ASP A 348 -14.81 24.06 7.47
CA ASP A 348 -16.21 24.13 7.02
C ASP A 348 -16.51 25.16 5.91
N ASN A 349 -15.67 26.18 5.72
CA ASN A 349 -15.96 27.25 4.74
C ASN A 349 -15.45 26.90 3.32
N LEU A 350 -14.29 26.24 3.21
CA LEU A 350 -13.68 25.92 1.91
C LEU A 350 -14.48 24.90 1.07
N THR A 351 -15.12 23.87 1.66
CA THR A 351 -15.98 22.94 0.88
C THR A 351 -17.20 23.67 0.34
N LYS A 352 -17.81 24.52 1.18
CA LYS A 352 -19.01 25.27 0.81
C LYS A 352 -18.72 26.27 -0.30
N ASP A 353 -17.53 26.88 -0.30
CA ASP A 353 -17.10 27.82 -1.34
C ASP A 353 -16.73 27.10 -2.65
N ALA A 354 -16.11 25.92 -2.59
CA ALA A 354 -15.84 25.08 -3.77
C ALA A 354 -17.14 24.54 -4.40
N LEU A 355 -18.10 24.09 -3.58
CA LEU A 355 -19.43 23.65 -4.02
C LEU A 355 -20.27 24.82 -4.58
N ARG A 356 -20.05 26.06 -4.10
CA ARG A 356 -20.72 27.27 -4.61
C ARG A 356 -20.10 27.78 -5.91
N ASN A 357 -18.78 27.64 -6.09
CA ASN A 357 -18.07 28.05 -7.31
C ASN A 357 -17.97 26.89 -8.32
N GLN A 358 -19.13 26.44 -8.81
CA GLN A 358 -19.35 25.27 -9.69
C GLN A 358 -18.51 25.17 -10.97
N THR A 359 -17.66 26.16 -11.28
CA THR A 359 -16.85 26.25 -12.50
C THR A 359 -15.34 26.42 -12.25
N ALA A 360 -14.87 26.41 -11.01
CA ALA A 360 -13.48 26.74 -10.69
C ALA A 360 -12.65 25.49 -10.34
N GLY A 361 -12.30 24.65 -11.34
CA GLY A 361 -11.55 23.42 -11.03
C GLY A 361 -10.68 22.83 -12.13
N VAL A 362 -10.96 23.11 -13.40
CA VAL A 362 -10.08 22.64 -14.49
C VAL A 362 -8.73 23.33 -14.32
N SER A 363 -7.68 22.53 -14.13
CA SER A 363 -6.31 23.04 -14.18
C SER A 363 -6.16 23.81 -15.49
N LYS A 364 -5.84 25.10 -15.39
CA LYS A 364 -5.43 25.87 -16.57
C LYS A 364 -4.18 25.15 -17.08
N GLY A 365 -4.20 24.68 -18.33
CA GLY A 365 -3.25 23.74 -18.95
C GLY A 365 -1.75 24.06 -18.85
N ASP A 366 -1.36 25.09 -18.10
CA ASP A 366 0.01 25.49 -17.82
C ASP A 366 0.40 25.29 -16.33
N LYS A 367 -0.50 24.78 -15.47
CA LYS A 367 -0.22 24.50 -14.06
C LYS A 367 -0.68 23.09 -13.67
N TRP A 368 0.19 22.14 -14.01
CA TRP A 368 0.32 20.79 -13.45
C TRP A 368 -1.00 20.02 -13.29
N SER A 369 -1.38 19.40 -14.40
CA SER A 369 -2.39 18.36 -14.52
C SER A 369 -1.87 17.45 -15.64
N LEU A 370 -1.38 16.26 -15.27
CA LEU A 370 -0.85 15.18 -16.13
C LEU A 370 0.16 15.54 -17.27
N HIS A 371 0.77 16.73 -17.32
CA HIS A 371 1.71 17.16 -18.37
C HIS A 371 3.19 17.24 -17.92
N PRO A 372 4.13 17.12 -18.87
CA PRO A 372 5.30 16.27 -18.77
C PRO A 372 6.31 16.90 -17.83
N VAL A 373 6.70 16.17 -16.80
CA VAL A 373 7.98 16.45 -16.19
C VAL A 373 9.01 16.11 -17.28
N ASP A 374 10.00 16.97 -17.56
CA ASP A 374 11.18 16.53 -18.32
C ASP A 374 11.84 15.43 -17.49
N ASP A 375 11.43 14.20 -17.76
CA ASP A 375 11.65 13.05 -16.90
C ASP A 375 13.16 12.73 -16.86
N TRP A 376 13.87 12.99 -17.97
CA TRP A 376 15.29 12.65 -18.16
C TRP A 376 16.22 13.63 -17.43
N GLU A 377 16.02 14.94 -17.59
CA GLU A 377 16.87 15.96 -16.93
C GLU A 377 16.70 15.99 -15.40
N LYS A 378 15.60 15.42 -14.90
CA LYS A 378 15.25 15.41 -13.48
C LYS A 378 15.46 14.06 -12.79
N GLU A 379 16.18 13.14 -13.42
CA GLU A 379 16.70 11.91 -12.80
C GLU A 379 15.60 11.01 -12.21
N LEU A 380 14.43 10.96 -12.86
CA LEU A 380 13.37 10.03 -12.47
C LEU A 380 13.94 8.60 -12.57
N GLU A 381 13.81 7.77 -11.55
CA GLU A 381 14.28 6.38 -11.65
C GLU A 381 13.09 5.47 -11.93
N CYS A 382 13.25 4.50 -12.82
CA CYS A 382 12.24 3.48 -13.09
C CYS A 382 12.83 2.09 -12.88
N LEU A 383 12.08 1.21 -12.23
CA LEU A 383 12.44 -0.19 -12.02
C LEU A 383 11.19 -1.03 -12.24
N GLU A 384 11.29 -2.06 -13.08
CA GLU A 384 10.20 -3.01 -13.30
C GLU A 384 10.70 -4.44 -13.07
N PHE A 385 9.88 -5.26 -12.41
CA PHE A 385 10.09 -6.70 -12.38
C PHE A 385 8.76 -7.46 -12.30
N GLY A 386 8.67 -8.55 -13.05
CA GLY A 386 7.42 -9.30 -13.23
C GLY A 386 7.59 -10.43 -14.23
N THR A 387 6.49 -10.83 -14.86
CA THR A 387 6.39 -11.96 -15.79
C THR A 387 7.33 -11.92 -16.99
N ASN A 388 7.86 -10.75 -17.35
CA ASN A 388 8.65 -10.53 -18.55
C ASN A 388 10.12 -10.18 -18.25
N LEU A 389 10.78 -10.94 -17.38
CA LEU A 389 12.25 -11.05 -17.42
C LEU A 389 12.59 -12.43 -17.99
N SER A 390 12.41 -12.56 -19.31
CA SER A 390 12.94 -13.65 -20.13
C SER A 390 14.24 -13.23 -20.80
#